data_AF-A0A2U2N2X7-F1
#
_entry.id   AF-A0A2U2N2X7-F1
#
_cell.length_a   1.000
_cell.length_b   1.000
_cell.length_c   1.000
_cell.angle_alpha   90.00
_cell.angle_beta   90.00
_cell.angle_gamma   90.00
#
_symmetry.space_group_name_H-M   'P 1'
#
loop_
_entity.id
_entity.type
_entity.pdbx_description
1 polymer ?
#
loop_
_entity_poly.entity_id
_entity_poly.type
_entity_poly.pdbx_seq_one_letter_code
_entity_poly.pdbx_strand_id
1 'polypeptide(L)'
;MEEESPAGRGDHSRSDPESTKEQARDAEASAEPPRVAAVLGEIGWLLSQSPTHRHALFLADLEWLVVPAVSHGQFRVYRSGGQPVGAALWAFVSKNVGRRLEGGGRIAAGEWRSGERPWLVELIAPFGQAETMLGELRSTVLAGRRLSFSRLRGDGRRETVTLDPESAASSDTPAVQEAHQKAGS
;
A
#
# COMPACT_ATOMS: atom_id res chain seq x y z
N MET A 1 -41.81 -47.01 -46.70
CA MET A 1 -41.42 -45.61 -46.98
C MET A 1 -40.71 -45.14 -45.73
N GLU A 2 -39.39 -45.02 -45.87
CA GLU A 2 -38.44 -44.46 -44.90
C GLU A 2 -38.55 -42.92 -44.85
N GLU A 3 -37.79 -42.32 -43.92
CA GLU A 3 -37.52 -40.88 -43.65
C GLU A 3 -38.15 -40.36 -42.34
N GLU A 4 -37.47 -39.68 -41.41
CA GLU A 4 -36.05 -39.28 -41.25
C GLU A 4 -35.86 -38.82 -39.78
N SER A 5 -34.64 -38.92 -39.25
CA SER A 5 -34.19 -38.33 -37.97
C SER A 5 -33.91 -36.82 -38.14
N PRO A 6 -33.76 -36.02 -37.06
CA PRO A 6 -32.38 -35.71 -36.69
C PRO A 6 -32.13 -35.59 -35.18
N ALA A 7 -30.93 -36.05 -34.81
CA ALA A 7 -30.30 -35.86 -33.52
C ALA A 7 -29.92 -34.38 -33.30
N GLY A 8 -30.40 -33.79 -32.21
CA GLY A 8 -29.92 -32.52 -31.69
C GLY A 8 -28.52 -32.67 -31.11
N ARG A 9 -27.51 -32.13 -31.80
CA ARG A 9 -26.15 -31.97 -31.25
C ARG A 9 -26.18 -30.94 -30.13
N GLY A 10 -25.75 -31.33 -28.94
CA GLY A 10 -25.37 -30.41 -27.88
C GLY A 10 -24.15 -29.60 -28.31
N ASP A 11 -24.31 -28.28 -28.34
CA ASP A 11 -23.20 -27.33 -28.49
C ASP A 11 -22.44 -27.28 -27.16
N HIS A 12 -21.30 -27.97 -27.10
CA HIS A 12 -20.32 -27.76 -26.05
C HIS A 12 -19.55 -26.48 -26.38
N SER A 13 -20.06 -25.37 -25.85
CA SER A 13 -19.30 -24.13 -25.68
C SER A 13 -18.10 -24.42 -24.77
N ARG A 14 -16.99 -24.86 -25.38
CA ARG A 14 -15.67 -24.89 -24.75
C ARG A 14 -15.21 -23.45 -24.70
N SER A 15 -15.30 -22.84 -23.52
CA SER A 15 -14.55 -21.62 -23.22
C SER A 15 -13.06 -21.93 -23.27
N ASP A 16 -12.38 -21.37 -24.27
CA ASP A 16 -10.95 -21.54 -24.46
C ASP A 16 -10.19 -20.97 -23.24
N PRO A 17 -9.36 -21.78 -22.55
CA PRO A 17 -8.61 -21.34 -21.36
C PRO A 17 -7.50 -20.32 -21.68
N GLU A 18 -7.26 -20.05 -22.96
CA GLU A 18 -6.29 -19.09 -23.46
C GLU A 18 -6.83 -17.65 -23.41
N SER A 19 -8.12 -17.46 -23.71
CA SER A 19 -8.76 -16.14 -23.73
C SER A 19 -8.85 -15.52 -22.32
N THR A 20 -9.02 -16.34 -21.29
CA THR A 20 -9.01 -15.91 -19.88
C THR A 20 -7.61 -15.52 -19.39
N LYS A 21 -6.55 -16.15 -19.91
CA LYS A 21 -5.16 -15.83 -19.55
C LYS A 21 -4.65 -14.58 -20.23
N GLU A 22 -5.08 -14.32 -21.46
CA GLU A 22 -4.73 -13.10 -22.20
C GLU A 22 -5.41 -11.87 -21.59
N GLN A 23 -6.70 -11.96 -21.26
CA GLN A 23 -7.44 -10.89 -20.58
C GLN A 23 -6.93 -10.60 -19.16
N ALA A 24 -6.47 -11.62 -18.43
CA ALA A 24 -5.83 -11.43 -17.12
C ALA A 24 -4.46 -10.73 -17.23
N ARG A 25 -3.70 -11.03 -18.29
CA ARG A 25 -2.40 -10.39 -18.56
C ARG A 25 -2.56 -8.95 -19.05
N ASP A 26 -3.58 -8.68 -19.85
CA ASP A 26 -3.89 -7.33 -20.32
C ASP A 26 -4.41 -6.44 -19.19
N ALA A 27 -5.16 -6.99 -18.23
CA ALA A 27 -5.57 -6.28 -17.02
C ALA A 27 -4.39 -5.91 -16.11
N GLU A 28 -3.37 -6.76 -16.02
CA GLU A 28 -2.13 -6.50 -15.26
C GLU A 28 -1.16 -5.55 -16.00
N ALA A 29 -1.21 -5.52 -17.34
CA ALA A 29 -0.32 -4.72 -18.19
C ALA A 29 -0.82 -3.29 -18.49
N SER A 30 -2.08 -2.97 -18.18
CA SER A 30 -2.72 -1.68 -18.53
C SER A 30 -2.50 -0.54 -17.53
N ALA A 31 -1.80 -0.77 -16.42
CA ALA A 31 -1.60 0.28 -15.41
C ALA A 31 -0.50 1.25 -15.87
N GLU A 32 -0.89 2.33 -16.55
CA GLU A 32 0.00 3.51 -16.69
C GLU A 32 0.59 3.85 -15.32
N PRO A 33 1.90 4.15 -15.22
CA PRO A 33 2.51 4.51 -13.96
C PRO A 33 1.69 5.63 -13.32
N PRO A 34 1.26 5.48 -12.05
CA PRO A 34 0.31 6.38 -11.46
C PRO A 34 0.89 7.80 -11.50
N ARG A 35 0.17 8.69 -12.20
CA ARG A 35 0.60 10.07 -12.38
C ARG A 35 0.77 10.70 -11.00
N VAL A 36 1.86 11.43 -10.78
CA VAL A 36 2.19 12.05 -9.48
C VAL A 36 1.00 12.81 -8.88
N ALA A 37 0.25 13.54 -9.71
CA ALA A 37 -0.96 14.25 -9.30
C ALA A 37 -2.08 13.34 -8.76
N ALA A 38 -2.28 12.16 -9.35
CA ALA A 38 -3.28 11.19 -8.89
C ALA A 38 -2.90 10.64 -7.50
N VAL A 39 -1.64 10.23 -7.32
CA VAL A 39 -1.15 9.73 -6.03
C VAL A 39 -1.22 10.80 -4.95
N LEU A 40 -0.81 12.03 -5.27
CA LEU A 40 -0.95 13.18 -4.37
C LEU A 40 -2.41 13.41 -3.98
N GLY A 41 -3.34 13.32 -4.93
CA GLY A 41 -4.77 13.44 -4.69
C GLY A 41 -5.32 12.35 -3.76
N GLU A 42 -4.94 11.09 -3.97
CA GLU A 42 -5.35 9.97 -3.12
C GLU A 42 -4.82 10.10 -1.70
N ILE A 43 -3.52 10.41 -1.55
CA ILE A 43 -2.90 10.59 -0.22
C ILE A 43 -3.49 11.83 0.47
N GLY A 44 -3.66 12.94 -0.26
CA GLY A 44 -4.28 14.15 0.27
C GLY A 44 -5.72 13.90 0.75
N TRP A 45 -6.49 13.11 0.00
CA TRP A 45 -7.82 12.69 0.42
C TRP A 45 -7.75 11.81 1.68
N LEU A 46 -6.91 10.77 1.73
CA LEU A 46 -6.74 9.93 2.92
C LEU A 46 -6.33 10.73 4.17
N LEU A 47 -5.45 11.72 4.02
CA LEU A 47 -5.04 12.63 5.09
C LEU A 47 -6.23 13.46 5.60
N SER A 48 -7.10 13.94 4.70
CA SER A 48 -8.31 14.66 5.09
C SER A 48 -9.29 13.81 5.90
N GLN A 49 -9.29 12.49 5.69
CA GLN A 49 -10.13 11.53 6.41
C GLN A 49 -9.55 11.11 7.76
N SER A 50 -8.25 11.35 8.02
CA SER A 50 -7.59 10.88 9.24
C SER A 50 -7.68 11.89 10.38
N PRO A 51 -8.32 11.55 11.53
CA PRO A 51 -8.45 12.46 12.67
C PRO A 51 -7.10 12.95 13.22
N THR A 52 -6.08 12.08 13.18
CA THR A 52 -4.72 12.37 13.67
C THR A 52 -3.96 13.33 12.76
N HIS A 53 -4.30 13.39 11.47
CA HIS A 53 -3.54 14.16 10.48
C HIS A 53 -4.24 15.44 10.02
N ARG A 54 -5.57 15.43 9.90
CA ARG A 54 -6.35 16.52 9.27
C ARG A 54 -6.20 17.91 9.91
N HIS A 55 -5.68 17.98 11.14
CA HIS A 55 -5.40 19.23 11.85
C HIS A 55 -3.91 19.44 12.17
N ALA A 56 -3.06 18.46 11.89
CA ALA A 56 -1.63 18.48 12.22
C ALA A 56 -0.73 18.56 10.98
N LEU A 57 -1.22 18.13 9.81
CA LEU A 57 -0.55 18.24 8.52
C LEU A 57 -1.27 19.23 7.62
N PHE A 58 -0.51 20.18 7.08
CA PHE A 58 -1.00 21.21 6.16
C PHE A 58 -0.67 20.84 4.71
N LEU A 59 -1.30 21.52 3.75
CA LEU A 59 -1.04 21.29 2.32
C LEU A 59 0.46 21.46 1.96
N ALA A 60 1.12 22.45 2.56
CA ALA A 60 2.55 22.67 2.40
C ALA A 60 3.40 21.48 2.89
N ASP A 61 2.89 20.66 3.81
CA ASP A 61 3.62 19.49 4.28
C ASP A 61 3.73 18.39 3.21
N LEU A 62 2.85 18.38 2.20
CA LEU A 62 2.90 17.38 1.13
C LEU A 62 4.17 17.49 0.28
N GLU A 63 4.76 18.69 0.17
CA GLU A 63 5.97 18.91 -0.61
C GLU A 63 7.18 18.16 -0.03
N TRP A 64 7.35 18.15 1.30
CA TRP A 64 8.47 17.44 1.93
C TRP A 64 8.14 16.00 2.31
N LEU A 65 6.84 15.65 2.43
CA LEU A 65 6.37 14.33 2.85
C LEU A 65 6.02 13.41 1.67
N VAL A 66 5.18 13.87 0.75
CA VAL A 66 4.59 13.00 -0.27
C VAL A 66 5.37 13.05 -1.58
N VAL A 67 5.75 14.26 -2.04
CA VAL A 67 6.50 14.42 -3.30
C VAL A 67 7.78 13.57 -3.35
N PRO A 68 8.67 13.57 -2.33
CA PRO A 68 9.86 12.72 -2.37
C PRO A 68 9.54 11.22 -2.27
N ALA A 69 8.49 10.83 -1.53
CA ALA A 69 8.02 9.45 -1.49
C ALA A 69 7.64 8.94 -2.88
N VAL A 70 6.81 9.73 -3.60
CA VAL A 70 6.33 9.39 -4.94
C VAL A 70 7.47 9.42 -5.95
N SER A 71 8.32 10.45 -5.91
CA SER A 71 9.46 10.60 -6.83
C SER A 71 10.47 9.45 -6.73
N HIS A 72 10.56 8.80 -5.57
CA HIS A 72 11.44 7.66 -5.36
C HIS A 72 10.73 6.29 -5.43
N GLY A 73 9.42 6.26 -5.67
CA GLY A 73 8.63 5.02 -5.62
C GLY A 73 8.59 4.39 -4.23
N GLN A 74 8.78 5.20 -3.17
CA GLN A 74 8.84 4.75 -1.79
C GLN A 74 7.52 5.01 -1.05
N PHE A 75 6.44 4.56 -1.67
CA PHE A 75 5.09 4.66 -1.15
C PHE A 75 4.27 3.44 -1.56
N ARG A 76 3.19 3.19 -0.83
CA ARG A 76 2.16 2.23 -1.21
C ARG A 76 0.79 2.79 -0.85
N VAL A 77 -0.14 2.74 -1.79
CA VAL A 77 -1.56 3.03 -1.55
C VAL A 77 -2.31 1.70 -1.49
N TYR A 78 -2.96 1.45 -0.36
CA TYR A 78 -3.82 0.30 -0.13
C TYR A 78 -5.22 0.60 -0.66
N ARG A 79 -5.82 -0.34 -1.38
CA ARG A 79 -7.13 -0.18 -1.99
C ARG A 79 -8.09 -1.29 -1.58
N SER A 80 -9.37 -0.95 -1.50
CA SER A 80 -10.47 -1.90 -1.37
C SER A 80 -11.60 -1.48 -2.31
N GLY A 81 -12.05 -2.39 -3.19
CA GLY A 81 -13.04 -2.06 -4.22
C GLY A 81 -12.61 -0.91 -5.14
N GLY A 82 -11.30 -0.80 -5.42
CA GLY A 82 -10.72 0.29 -6.21
C GLY A 82 -10.55 1.63 -5.49
N GLN A 83 -11.07 1.78 -4.27
CA GLN A 83 -10.94 3.02 -3.49
C GLN A 83 -9.73 2.98 -2.56
N PRO A 84 -8.97 4.09 -2.39
CA PRO A 84 -7.89 4.15 -1.42
C PRO A 84 -8.43 4.02 0.01
N VAL A 85 -7.84 3.13 0.81
CA VAL A 85 -8.21 2.92 2.22
C VAL A 85 -7.07 3.20 3.20
N GLY A 86 -5.85 3.33 2.69
CA GLY A 86 -4.70 3.74 3.45
C GLY A 86 -3.46 3.94 2.59
N ALA A 87 -2.41 4.50 3.16
CA ALA A 87 -1.14 4.69 2.49
C ALA A 87 0.04 4.55 3.46
N ALA A 88 1.15 4.01 2.98
CA ALA A 88 2.41 3.95 3.71
C ALA A 88 3.50 4.65 2.91
N LEU A 89 4.29 5.50 3.57
CA LEU A 89 5.42 6.23 3.00
C LEU A 89 6.69 5.83 3.76
N TRP A 90 7.75 5.46 3.05
CA TRP A 90 9.02 5.09 3.68
C TRP A 90 10.21 5.77 3.03
N ALA A 91 11.32 5.83 3.77
CA ALA A 91 12.59 6.32 3.29
C ALA A 91 13.69 5.29 3.53
N PHE A 92 14.67 5.20 2.64
CA PHE A 92 15.91 4.49 2.90
C PHE A 92 16.97 5.48 3.37
N VAL A 93 17.26 5.44 4.66
CA VAL A 93 18.06 6.47 5.33
C VAL A 93 19.45 5.98 5.72
N SER A 94 20.40 6.92 5.77
CA SER A 94 21.72 6.67 6.35
C SER A 94 21.62 6.43 7.87
N LYS A 95 22.68 5.90 8.47
CA LYS A 95 22.79 5.76 9.93
C LYS A 95 22.69 7.11 10.66
N ASN A 96 23.25 8.18 10.08
CA ASN A 96 23.22 9.51 10.68
C ASN A 96 21.81 10.11 10.68
N VAL A 97 21.10 9.96 9.56
CA VAL A 97 19.70 10.39 9.45
C VAL A 97 18.82 9.58 10.41
N GLY A 98 18.98 8.25 10.45
CA GLY A 98 18.26 7.38 11.39
C GLY A 98 18.41 7.82 12.86
N ARG A 99 19.64 8.11 13.32
CA ARG A 99 19.88 8.61 14.68
C ARG A 99 19.16 9.94 14.96
N ARG A 100 19.07 10.84 13.98
CA ARG A 100 18.35 12.10 14.14
C ARG A 100 16.83 11.88 14.21
N LEU A 101 16.30 10.94 13.42
CA LEU A 101 14.89 10.57 13.47
C LEU A 101 14.53 9.89 14.81
N GLU A 102 15.44 9.08 15.36
CA GLU A 102 15.28 8.49 16.71
C GLU A 102 15.07 9.56 17.80
N GLY A 103 15.71 10.73 17.64
CA GLY A 103 15.55 11.90 18.51
C GLY A 103 14.34 12.79 18.19
N GLY A 104 13.46 12.38 17.27
CA GLY A 104 12.27 13.15 16.88
C GLY A 104 12.50 14.21 15.79
N GLY A 105 13.65 14.18 15.12
CA GLY A 105 13.89 15.02 13.95
C GLY A 105 13.01 14.65 12.75
N ARG A 106 12.97 15.53 11.74
CA ARG A 106 12.30 15.28 10.46
C ARG A 106 13.33 14.90 9.39
N ILE A 107 12.91 14.08 8.43
CA ILE A 107 13.67 13.79 7.23
C ILE A 107 13.55 14.98 6.25
N ALA A 108 14.67 15.43 5.69
CA ALA A 108 14.65 16.43 4.62
C ALA A 108 14.35 15.74 3.27
N ALA A 109 13.79 16.48 2.30
CA ALA A 109 13.44 15.94 0.99
C ALA A 109 14.60 15.22 0.28
N GLY A 110 15.83 15.77 0.38
CA GLY A 110 17.04 15.16 -0.20
C GLY A 110 17.58 13.92 0.51
N GLU A 111 17.00 13.53 1.66
CA GLU A 111 17.52 12.44 2.50
C GLU A 111 16.74 11.12 2.36
N TRP A 112 15.67 11.11 1.58
CA TRP A 112 14.77 9.96 1.39
C TRP A 112 15.45 8.71 0.83
N ARG A 113 16.60 8.87 0.18
CA ARG A 113 17.48 7.80 -0.33
C ARG A 113 18.92 7.92 0.18
N SER A 114 19.11 8.47 1.37
CA SER A 114 20.44 8.68 1.95
C SER A 114 21.18 7.40 2.39
N GLY A 115 20.53 6.23 2.36
CA GLY A 115 21.16 4.96 2.72
C GLY A 115 20.31 3.74 2.39
N GLU A 116 20.39 2.70 3.22
CA GLU A 116 19.75 1.40 2.98
C GLU A 116 18.77 0.96 4.09
N ARG A 117 18.70 1.72 5.20
CA ARG A 117 17.88 1.38 6.36
C ARG A 117 16.48 1.93 6.15
N PRO A 118 15.43 1.09 6.07
CA PRO A 118 14.09 1.60 5.89
C PRO A 118 13.59 2.26 7.18
N TRP A 119 13.01 3.44 7.02
CA TRP A 119 12.28 4.17 8.04
C TRP A 119 10.87 4.42 7.52
N LEU A 120 9.84 3.93 8.23
CA LEU A 120 8.45 4.26 7.90
C LEU A 120 8.21 5.70 8.38
N VAL A 121 8.03 6.59 7.41
CA VAL A 121 7.90 8.03 7.62
C VAL A 121 6.47 8.35 8.02
N GLU A 122 5.50 7.74 7.34
CA GLU A 122 4.09 7.96 7.62
C GLU A 122 3.25 6.73 7.28
N LEU A 123 2.24 6.45 8.11
CA LEU A 123 1.24 5.42 7.89
C LEU A 123 -0.16 6.01 8.09
N ILE A 124 -0.87 6.17 6.98
CA ILE A 124 -2.16 6.84 6.90
C ILE A 124 -3.23 5.76 6.82
N ALA A 125 -3.93 5.50 7.93
CA ALA A 125 -4.94 4.45 8.05
C ALA A 125 -6.23 5.01 8.68
N PRO A 126 -6.96 5.92 7.99
CA PRO A 126 -8.11 6.63 8.55
C PRO A 126 -9.28 5.72 8.92
N PHE A 127 -9.35 4.53 8.31
CA PHE A 127 -10.41 3.55 8.53
C PHE A 127 -9.95 2.34 9.37
N GLY A 128 -8.81 2.46 10.07
CA GLY A 128 -8.17 1.39 10.83
C GLY A 128 -7.26 0.50 9.98
N GLN A 129 -6.90 -0.68 10.51
CA GLN A 129 -6.02 -1.68 9.85
C GLN A 129 -4.55 -1.26 9.67
N ALA A 130 -4.07 -0.30 10.48
CA ALA A 130 -2.68 0.14 10.44
C ALA A 130 -1.70 -1.02 10.65
N GLU A 131 -1.98 -1.91 11.58
CA GLU A 131 -1.17 -3.09 11.91
C GLU A 131 -1.12 -4.07 10.75
N THR A 132 -2.26 -4.33 10.09
CA THR A 132 -2.35 -5.17 8.89
C THR A 132 -1.52 -4.59 7.75
N MET A 133 -1.67 -3.29 7.46
CA MET A 133 -0.89 -2.60 6.42
C MET A 133 0.61 -2.64 6.73
N LEU A 134 1.00 -2.41 7.98
CA LEU A 134 2.40 -2.47 8.41
C LEU A 134 2.98 -3.90 8.30
N GLY A 135 2.20 -4.92 8.68
CA GLY A 135 2.58 -6.32 8.54
C GLY A 135 2.81 -6.70 7.07
N GLU A 136 1.88 -6.31 6.20
CA GLU A 136 1.96 -6.52 4.76
C GLU A 136 3.17 -5.80 4.14
N LEU A 137 3.40 -4.54 4.51
CA LEU A 137 4.55 -3.78 4.03
C LEU A 137 5.87 -4.48 4.39
N ARG A 138 5.95 -5.03 5.61
CA ARG A 138 7.12 -5.77 6.11
C ARG A 138 7.31 -7.13 5.45
N SER A 139 6.23 -7.83 5.08
CA SER A 139 6.33 -9.15 4.43
C SER A 139 6.54 -9.07 2.92
N THR A 140 6.32 -7.90 2.32
CA THR A 140 6.44 -7.67 0.87
C THR A 140 7.59 -6.72 0.53
N VAL A 141 7.32 -5.42 0.42
CA VAL A 141 8.24 -4.39 -0.07
C VAL A 141 9.49 -4.28 0.79
N LEU A 142 9.34 -4.48 2.10
CA LEU A 142 10.43 -4.38 3.09
C LEU A 142 10.83 -5.74 3.67
N ALA A 143 10.52 -6.83 2.96
CA ALA A 143 10.87 -8.20 3.37
C ALA A 143 12.36 -8.34 3.70
N GLY A 144 12.66 -9.02 4.81
CA GLY A 144 14.03 -9.25 5.26
C GLY A 144 14.75 -8.03 5.84
N ARG A 145 14.09 -6.87 5.95
CA ARG A 145 14.71 -5.63 6.46
C ARG A 145 14.24 -5.27 7.85
N ARG A 146 15.16 -4.72 8.65
CA ARG A 146 14.84 -4.08 9.93
C ARG A 146 14.17 -2.73 9.64
N LEU A 147 12.94 -2.53 10.12
CA LEU A 147 12.16 -1.31 9.92
C LEU A 147 12.08 -0.49 11.21
N SER A 148 12.35 0.80 11.13
CA SER A 148 12.20 1.73 12.25
C SER A 148 11.13 2.78 11.97
N PHE A 149 10.46 3.27 13.00
CA PHE A 149 9.50 4.38 12.93
C PHE A 149 9.28 5.02 14.29
N SER A 150 8.78 6.26 14.29
CA SER A 150 8.35 6.92 15.52
C SER A 150 6.86 6.73 15.74
N ARG A 151 6.46 6.44 16.97
CA ARG A 151 5.06 6.48 17.42
C ARG A 151 4.91 7.49 18.55
N LEU A 152 3.73 8.11 18.65
CA LEU A 152 3.35 8.86 19.84
C LEU A 152 2.81 7.90 20.89
N ARG A 153 3.34 8.00 22.11
CA ARG A 153 2.82 7.27 23.26
C ARG A 153 1.65 8.05 23.88
N GLY A 154 0.84 7.39 24.69
CA GLY A 154 -0.33 8.00 25.33
C GLY A 154 -0.03 9.22 26.22
N ASP A 155 1.24 9.43 26.61
CA ASP A 155 1.72 10.61 27.35
C ASP A 155 2.25 11.73 26.43
N GLY A 156 2.05 11.62 25.12
CA GLY A 156 2.49 12.60 24.12
C GLY A 156 3.98 12.52 23.78
N ARG A 157 4.76 11.64 24.42
CA ARG A 157 6.18 11.45 24.08
C ARG A 157 6.31 10.63 22.81
N ARG A 158 7.28 10.99 21.97
CA ARG A 158 7.69 10.15 20.83
C ARG A 158 8.57 9.01 21.33
N GLU A 159 8.28 7.82 20.85
CA GLU A 159 9.08 6.62 21.03
C GLU A 159 9.45 6.08 19.66
N THR A 160 10.71 5.67 19.50
CA THR A 160 11.13 4.95 18.30
C THR A 160 10.93 3.47 18.49
N VAL A 161 10.18 2.85 17.58
CA VAL A 161 10.00 1.41 17.49
C VAL A 161 10.92 0.90 16.39
N THR A 162 11.59 -0.22 16.65
CA THR A 162 12.37 -0.94 15.65
C THR A 162 11.87 -2.37 15.60
N LEU A 163 11.51 -2.81 14.40
CA LEU A 163 10.99 -4.13 14.11
C LEU A 163 12.05 -4.92 13.34
N ASP A 164 12.50 -6.02 13.93
CA ASP A 164 13.44 -6.92 13.28
C ASP A 164 12.77 -7.77 12.18
N PRO A 165 13.55 -8.27 11.20
CA PRO A 165 13.03 -9.05 10.08
C PRO A 165 12.22 -10.30 10.51
N GLU A 166 12.67 -11.00 11.56
CA GLU A 166 12.08 -12.27 12.02
C GLU A 166 10.77 -12.09 12.81
N SER A 167 10.47 -10.87 13.29
CA SER A 167 9.23 -10.59 14.04
C SER A 167 7.97 -10.50 13.16
N ALA A 168 8.11 -10.47 11.82
CA ALA A 168 6.97 -10.41 10.89
C ALA A 168 6.37 -11.79 10.58
N ALA A 169 7.08 -12.88 10.91
CA ALA A 169 6.71 -14.24 10.50
C ALA A 169 5.65 -14.91 11.41
N SER A 170 5.19 -14.24 12.48
CA SER A 170 4.27 -14.83 13.47
C SER A 170 2.89 -14.17 13.55
N SER A 171 2.54 -13.27 12.64
CA SER A 171 1.17 -12.80 12.46
C SER A 171 0.59 -13.39 11.18
N ASP A 172 -0.06 -14.54 11.32
CA ASP A 172 -0.95 -15.14 10.32
C ASP A 172 -2.07 -14.11 10.03
N THR A 173 -1.77 -13.19 9.12
CA THR A 173 -2.65 -12.10 8.72
C THR A 173 -3.15 -12.49 7.34
N PRO A 174 -4.45 -12.78 7.15
CA PRO A 174 -4.95 -13.08 5.82
C PRO A 174 -4.69 -11.85 4.97
N ALA A 175 -4.08 -12.07 3.79
CA ALA A 175 -3.99 -11.05 2.76
C ALA A 175 -5.37 -10.41 2.60
N VAL A 176 -5.42 -9.07 2.54
CA VAL A 176 -6.65 -8.33 2.26
C VAL A 176 -7.16 -8.82 0.90
N GLN A 177 -8.07 -9.80 0.92
CA GLN A 177 -8.70 -10.35 -0.28
C GLN A 177 -9.76 -9.35 -0.74
N GLU A 178 -9.72 -9.03 -2.03
CA GLU A 178 -10.77 -8.32 -2.72
C GLU A 178 -12.09 -9.10 -2.62
N ALA A 179 -12.95 -8.70 -1.68
CA ALA A 179 -14.28 -9.27 -1.55
C ALA A 179 -15.20 -8.66 -2.61
N HIS A 180 -15.45 -9.40 -3.69
CA HIS A 180 -16.55 -9.15 -4.63
C HIS A 180 -17.82 -9.94 -4.23
N GLN A 181 -18.95 -9.23 -4.31
CA GLN A 181 -20.34 -9.67 -4.49
C GLN A 181 -20.99 -10.60 -3.45
N LYS A 182 -21.99 -10.04 -2.74
CA LYS A 182 -23.42 -10.25 -3.05
C LYS A 182 -24.31 -9.47 -2.06
N ALA A 183 -25.15 -8.58 -2.59
CA ALA A 183 -26.45 -8.25 -2.00
C ALA A 183 -27.31 -7.56 -3.06
N GLY A 184 -27.88 -8.37 -3.94
CA GLY A 184 -29.09 -8.04 -4.68
C GLY A 184 -30.09 -9.15 -4.40
N SER A 185 -31.05 -8.86 -3.53
CA SER A 185 -32.45 -9.28 -3.66
C SER A 185 -33.32 -8.44 -2.75
#